data_AF-A0A840LGD1-F1
#
_entry.id   AF-A0A840LGD1-F1
#
_cell.length_a   1.000
_cell.length_b   1.000
_cell.length_c   1.000
_cell.angle_alpha   90.00
_cell.angle_beta   90.00
_cell.angle_gamma   90.00
#
_symmetry.space_group_name_H-M   'P 1'
#
loop_
_entity.id
_entity.type
_entity.pdbx_description
1 polymer ?
#
loop_
_entity_poly.entity_id
_entity_poly.type
_entity_poly.pdbx_seq_one_letter_code
_entity_poly.pdbx_strand_id
1 'polypeptide(L)'
;MSIATLAPSSIDARRPLAFLTLLAIALLGLFAAFPSFALDLVGFTGITGPLTSALTQIASLGPGIKALVGFVGFVVALISLAALRNFGPVLFYVGLAIFGAVGLVIAGAIMGAVI
;
A
#
# COMPACT_ATOMS: atom_id res chain seq x y z
N MET A 1 -46.73 20.54 28.09
CA MET A 1 -46.06 19.87 26.95
C MET A 1 -44.96 20.80 26.45
N SER A 2 -43.70 20.59 26.85
CA SER A 2 -42.56 21.38 26.37
C SER A 2 -42.06 20.81 25.04
N ILE A 3 -42.10 21.63 24.00
CA ILE A 3 -41.56 21.31 22.67
C ILE A 3 -40.05 21.58 22.72
N ALA A 4 -39.25 20.52 22.75
CA ALA A 4 -37.82 20.63 22.54
C ALA A 4 -37.56 20.91 21.05
N THR A 5 -37.28 22.17 20.72
CA THR A 5 -36.74 22.56 19.41
C THR A 5 -35.37 21.90 19.21
N LEU A 6 -35.27 20.92 18.29
CA LEU A 6 -33.99 20.43 17.80
C LEU A 6 -33.33 21.55 16.98
N ALA A 7 -32.25 22.12 17.52
CA ALA A 7 -31.36 22.98 16.74
C ALA A 7 -30.67 22.12 15.66
N PRO A 8 -30.61 22.57 14.40
CA PRO A 8 -29.87 21.85 13.36
C PRO A 8 -28.37 21.87 13.72
N SER A 9 -27.76 20.69 13.82
CA SER A 9 -26.31 20.58 13.89
C SER A 9 -25.72 21.10 12.58
N SER A 10 -24.98 22.21 12.64
CA SER A 10 -24.17 22.63 11.50
C SER A 10 -23.11 21.55 11.27
N ILE A 11 -23.32 20.72 10.27
CA ILE A 11 -22.23 19.91 9.75
C ILE A 11 -21.21 20.90 9.21
N ASP A 12 -20.11 21.02 9.94
CA ASP A 12 -19.01 21.92 9.63
C ASP A 12 -18.44 21.51 8.27
N ALA A 13 -18.91 22.14 7.19
CA ALA A 13 -18.68 21.76 5.79
C ALA A 13 -17.19 21.68 5.43
N ARG A 14 -16.33 22.24 6.29
CA ARG A 14 -14.87 22.17 6.21
C ARG A 14 -14.34 20.74 6.42
N ARG A 15 -14.99 19.93 7.25
CA ARG A 15 -14.59 18.54 7.55
C ARG A 15 -14.73 17.59 6.35
N PRO A 16 -15.89 17.49 5.68
CA PRO A 16 -16.01 16.64 4.49
C PRO A 16 -15.14 17.15 3.34
N LEU A 17 -14.93 18.47 3.22
CA LEU A 17 -14.05 19.05 2.22
C LEU A 17 -12.58 18.65 2.46
N ALA A 18 -12.10 18.73 3.71
CA ALA A 18 -10.75 18.30 4.07
C ALA A 18 -10.54 16.80 3.80
N PHE A 19 -11.52 15.96 4.14
CA PHE A 19 -11.49 14.53 3.84
C PHE A 19 -11.44 14.26 2.33
N LEU A 20 -12.28 14.94 1.54
CA LEU A 20 -12.27 14.84 0.08
C LEU A 20 -10.94 15.31 -0.54
N THR A 21 -10.34 16.37 -0.02
CA THR A 21 -9.03 16.83 -0.50
C THR A 21 -7.92 15.84 -0.16
N LEU A 22 -7.93 15.26 1.04
CA LEU A 22 -6.96 14.23 1.43
C LEU A 22 -7.15 12.95 0.59
N LEU A 23 -8.40 12.56 0.33
CA LEU A 23 -8.74 11.44 -0.55
C LEU A 23 -8.26 11.72 -1.99
N ALA A 24 -8.48 12.92 -2.52
CA ALA A 24 -8.03 13.29 -3.86
C ALA A 24 -6.49 13.29 -3.96
N ILE A 25 -5.78 13.79 -2.96
CA ILE A 25 -4.30 13.74 -2.90
C ILE A 25 -3.82 12.28 -2.81
N ALA A 26 -4.46 11.44 -1.99
CA ALA A 26 -4.13 10.03 -1.88
C ALA A 26 -4.37 9.28 -3.19
N LEU A 27 -5.47 9.55 -3.88
CA LEU A 27 -5.77 8.98 -5.20
C LEU A 27 -4.81 9.50 -6.27
N LEU A 28 -4.43 10.77 -6.26
CA LEU A 28 -3.43 11.29 -7.20
C LEU A 28 -2.04 10.70 -6.95
N GLY A 29 -1.62 10.55 -5.69
CA GLY A 29 -0.39 9.85 -5.33
C GLY A 29 -0.43 8.38 -5.75
N LEU A 30 -1.58 7.72 -5.58
CA LEU A 30 -1.84 6.36 -6.06
C LEU A 30 -1.73 6.26 -7.59
N PHE A 31 -2.33 7.20 -8.33
CA PHE A 31 -2.26 7.26 -9.79
C PHE A 31 -0.83 7.54 -10.29
N ALA A 32 -0.07 8.40 -9.60
CA ALA A 32 1.33 8.67 -9.92
C ALA A 32 2.26 7.49 -9.58
N ALA A 33 1.89 6.67 -8.59
CA ALA A 33 2.65 5.50 -8.16
C ALA A 33 2.33 4.22 -8.97
N PHE A 34 1.41 4.27 -9.94
CA PHE A 34 1.24 3.14 -10.87
C PHE A 34 2.58 2.85 -11.54
N PRO A 35 3.14 1.64 -11.39
CA PRO A 35 4.42 1.30 -11.95
C PRO A 35 4.26 1.14 -13.46
N SER A 36 4.56 2.20 -14.21
CA SER A 36 4.73 2.14 -15.67
C SER A 36 6.06 1.49 -16.07
N PHE A 37 6.93 1.23 -15.10
CA PHE A 37 8.13 0.44 -15.26
C PHE A 37 7.93 -0.89 -14.55
N ALA A 38 7.83 -1.97 -15.33
CA ALA A 38 8.05 -3.30 -14.80
C ALA A 38 9.37 -3.26 -14.03
N LEU A 39 9.33 -3.63 -12.75
CA LEU A 39 10.51 -3.87 -11.95
C LEU A 39 11.33 -4.90 -12.73
N ASP A 40 12.44 -4.47 -13.35
CA ASP A 40 13.25 -5.31 -14.22
C ASP A 40 13.97 -6.34 -13.35
N LEU A 41 13.29 -7.46 -13.12
CA LEU A 41 13.81 -8.64 -12.43
C LEU A 41 14.73 -9.48 -13.34
N VAL A 42 15.09 -8.98 -14.52
CA VAL A 42 15.92 -9.69 -15.51
C VAL A 42 17.26 -8.97 -15.72
N GLY A 43 17.29 -7.65 -15.55
CA GLY A 43 18.49 -6.81 -15.59
C GLY A 43 19.13 -6.57 -14.22
N PHE A 44 19.58 -7.60 -13.50
CA PHE A 44 20.49 -7.41 -12.35
C PHE A 44 21.91 -7.00 -12.79
N THR A 45 22.02 -6.10 -13.77
CA THR A 45 23.29 -5.59 -14.28
C THR A 45 23.98 -4.78 -13.19
N GLY A 46 24.83 -5.44 -12.39
CA GLY A 46 25.57 -4.85 -11.28
C GLY A 46 25.60 -5.71 -10.00
N ILE A 47 24.70 -6.69 -9.85
CA ILE A 47 24.76 -7.66 -8.75
C ILE A 47 25.42 -8.92 -9.29
N THR A 48 26.63 -9.21 -8.81
CA THR A 48 27.34 -10.47 -9.10
C THR A 48 27.29 -11.39 -7.88
N GLY A 49 27.21 -12.70 -8.11
CA GLY A 49 27.29 -13.72 -7.04
C GLY A 49 25.99 -14.48 -6.77
N PRO A 50 25.87 -15.16 -5.60
CA PRO A 50 24.78 -16.08 -5.29
C PRO A 50 23.37 -15.46 -5.34
N LEU A 51 23.29 -14.16 -5.04
CA LEU A 51 22.04 -13.40 -5.00
C LEU A 51 21.38 -13.31 -6.40
N THR A 52 22.17 -13.07 -7.44
CA THR A 52 21.72 -13.05 -8.85
C THR A 52 21.16 -14.40 -9.28
N SER A 53 21.80 -15.51 -8.87
CA SER A 53 21.33 -16.86 -9.20
C SER A 53 20.00 -17.16 -8.52
N ALA A 54 19.84 -16.78 -7.25
CA ALA A 54 18.58 -16.93 -6.52
C ALA A 54 17.46 -16.09 -7.14
N LEU A 55 17.72 -14.84 -7.52
CA LEU A 55 16.72 -13.98 -8.14
C LEU A 55 16.36 -14.42 -9.57
N THR A 56 17.31 -14.92 -10.35
CA THR A 56 17.05 -15.50 -11.68
C THR A 56 16.22 -16.78 -11.58
N GLN A 57 16.46 -17.61 -10.56
CA GLN A 57 15.62 -18.78 -10.29
C GLN A 57 14.21 -18.37 -9.86
N ILE A 58 14.06 -17.35 -9.02
CA ILE A 58 12.72 -16.80 -8.69
C ILE A 58 12.07 -16.17 -9.93
N ALA A 59 12.87 -15.61 -10.85
CA ALA A 59 12.40 -15.04 -12.10
C ALA A 59 11.82 -16.08 -13.07
N SER A 60 12.35 -17.31 -13.08
CA SER A 60 11.88 -18.41 -13.94
C SER A 60 10.67 -19.18 -13.40
N LEU A 61 10.26 -18.92 -12.15
CA LEU A 61 9.05 -19.52 -11.58
C LEU A 61 7.79 -19.04 -12.30
N GLY A 62 6.80 -19.92 -12.44
CA GLY A 62 5.53 -19.58 -13.09
C GLY A 62 4.79 -18.41 -12.39
N PRO A 63 3.88 -17.70 -13.08
CA PRO A 63 3.20 -16.50 -12.57
C PRO A 63 2.53 -16.71 -11.19
N GLY A 64 1.93 -17.88 -10.97
CA GLY A 64 1.27 -18.21 -9.69
C GLY A 64 2.21 -18.25 -8.49
N ILE A 65 3.48 -18.65 -8.67
CA ILE A 65 4.44 -18.74 -7.58
C ILE A 65 4.97 -17.34 -7.22
N LYS A 66 5.17 -16.48 -8.21
CA LYS A 66 5.51 -15.06 -7.99
C LYS A 66 4.40 -14.33 -7.22
N ALA A 67 3.14 -14.60 -7.57
CA ALA A 67 1.99 -14.07 -6.84
C ALA A 67 1.95 -14.56 -5.39
N LEU A 68 2.26 -15.84 -5.14
CA LEU A 68 2.34 -16.40 -3.78
C LEU A 68 3.45 -15.75 -2.96
N VAL A 69 4.65 -15.59 -3.52
CA VAL A 69 5.77 -14.91 -2.85
C VAL A 69 5.41 -13.45 -2.53
N GLY A 70 4.77 -12.74 -3.47
CA GLY A 70 4.26 -11.38 -3.25
C GLY A 70 3.22 -11.32 -2.14
N PHE A 71 2.26 -12.26 -2.12
CA PHE A 71 1.25 -12.36 -1.06
C PHE A 71 1.86 -12.63 0.31
N VAL A 72 2.79 -13.59 0.42
CA VAL A 72 3.48 -13.89 1.69
C VAL A 72 4.27 -12.68 2.17
N GLY A 73 5.01 -12.01 1.28
CA GLY A 73 5.73 -10.77 1.62
C GLY A 73 4.79 -9.67 2.12
N PHE A 74 3.62 -9.53 1.52
CA PHE A 74 2.59 -8.59 1.94
C PHE A 74 2.03 -8.91 3.33
N VAL A 75 1.75 -10.19 3.61
CA VAL A 75 1.29 -10.64 4.94
C VAL A 75 2.37 -10.39 6.00
N VAL A 76 3.63 -10.69 5.71
CA VAL A 76 4.74 -10.42 6.62
C VAL A 76 4.83 -8.93 6.93
N ALA A 77 4.70 -8.06 5.93
CA ALA A 77 4.71 -6.61 6.13
C ALA A 77 3.55 -6.13 7.02
N LEU A 78 2.35 -6.70 6.87
CA LEU A 78 1.20 -6.40 7.76
C LEU A 78 1.45 -6.81 9.20
N ILE A 79 2.09 -7.96 9.44
CA ILE A 79 2.44 -8.41 10.79
C ILE A 79 3.47 -7.47 11.41
N SER A 80 4.50 -7.07 10.65
CA SER A 80 5.48 -6.08 11.11
C SER A 80 4.84 -4.73 11.42
N LEU A 81 3.89 -4.29 10.61
CA LEU A 81 3.14 -3.06 10.85
C LEU A 81 2.25 -3.15 12.11
N ALA A 82 1.63 -4.30 12.35
CA ALA A 82 0.89 -4.53 13.58
C ALA A 82 1.81 -4.47 14.82
N ALA A 83 3.08 -4.87 14.70
CA ALA A 83 4.06 -4.72 15.77
C ALA A 83 4.41 -3.25 16.07
N LEU A 84 4.32 -2.35 15.07
CA LEU A 84 4.54 -0.90 15.27
C LEU A 84 3.56 -0.25 16.25
N ARG A 85 2.39 -0.86 16.47
CA ARG A 85 1.43 -0.38 17.48
C ARG A 85 2.02 -0.37 18.90
N ASN A 86 3.01 -1.22 19.18
CA ASN A 86 3.68 -1.29 20.47
C ASN A 86 4.80 -0.23 20.63
N PHE A 87 5.27 0.39 19.54
CA PHE A 87 6.31 1.42 19.55
C PHE A 87 5.76 2.85 19.65
N GLY A 88 4.43 3.00 19.67
CA GLY A 88 3.72 4.25 19.91
C GLY A 88 2.70 4.61 18.82
N PRO A 89 1.71 5.45 19.12
CA PRO A 89 0.59 5.73 18.21
C PRO A 89 1.06 6.35 16.87
N VAL A 90 2.04 7.25 16.93
CA VAL A 90 2.53 7.98 15.74
C VAL A 90 3.17 7.03 14.72
N LEU A 91 4.04 6.13 15.16
CA LEU A 91 4.70 5.16 14.27
C LEU A 91 3.68 4.24 13.60
N PHE A 92 2.65 3.83 14.34
CA PHE A 92 1.57 3.03 13.79
C PHE A 92 0.77 3.78 12.73
N TYR A 93 0.33 5.02 13.01
CA TYR A 93 -0.47 5.78 12.06
C TYR A 93 0.30 6.17 10.80
N VAL A 94 1.57 6.58 10.95
CA VAL A 94 2.44 6.90 9.81
C VAL A 94 2.75 5.62 9.00
N GLY A 95 3.08 4.52 9.69
CA GLY A 95 3.29 3.23 9.05
C GLY A 95 2.07 2.75 8.28
N LEU A 96 0.87 2.89 8.85
CA LEU A 96 -0.40 2.52 8.22
C LEU A 96 -0.68 3.39 7.00
N ALA A 97 -0.44 4.70 7.10
CA ALA A 97 -0.62 5.62 5.98
C ALA A 97 0.30 5.28 4.81
N ILE A 98 1.59 5.02 5.07
CA ILE A 98 2.56 4.66 4.03
C ILE A 98 2.25 3.28 3.45
N PHE A 99 1.96 2.29 4.30
CA PHE A 99 1.62 0.94 3.85
C PHE A 99 0.35 0.93 2.98
N GLY A 100 -0.68 1.68 3.38
CA GLY A 100 -1.89 1.84 2.58
C GLY A 100 -1.63 2.56 1.25
N ALA A 101 -0.81 3.61 1.26
CA ALA A 101 -0.52 4.41 0.08
C ALA A 101 0.45 3.75 -0.92
N VAL A 102 1.35 2.87 -0.49
CA VAL A 102 2.38 2.24 -1.35
C VAL A 102 2.19 0.72 -1.43
N GLY A 103 2.02 0.06 -0.28
CA GLY A 103 1.92 -1.40 -0.19
C GLY A 103 0.71 -1.96 -0.93
N LEU A 104 -0.47 -1.35 -0.78
CA LEU A 104 -1.68 -1.77 -1.51
C LEU A 104 -1.56 -1.56 -3.03
N VAL A 105 -0.82 -0.53 -3.46
CA VAL A 105 -0.60 -0.21 -4.87
C VAL A 105 0.27 -1.25 -5.53
N ILE A 106 1.38 -1.59 -4.89
CA ILE A 106 2.31 -2.61 -5.37
C ILE A 106 1.62 -3.98 -5.37
N ALA A 107 0.86 -4.31 -4.31
CA ALA A 107 0.10 -5.55 -4.25
C ALA A 107 -0.95 -5.64 -5.39
N GLY A 108 -1.66 -4.54 -5.65
CA GLY A 108 -2.61 -4.45 -6.76
C GLY A 108 -1.94 -4.60 -8.12
N ALA A 109 -0.77 -3.97 -8.32
CA ALA A 109 0.00 -4.08 -9.56
C ALA A 109 0.53 -5.50 -9.80
N ILE A 110 1.03 -6.17 -8.76
CA ILE A 110 1.51 -7.55 -8.86
C ILE A 110 0.35 -8.50 -9.18
N MET A 111 -0.83 -8.32 -8.57
CA MET A 111 -2.03 -9.14 -8.83
C MET A 111 -2.66 -8.85 -10.21
N GLY A 112 -2.61 -7.61 -10.69
CA GLY A 112 -3.09 -7.24 -12.02
C GLY A 112 -2.16 -7.67 -13.16
N ALA A 113 -0.88 -7.95 -12.89
CA ALA A 113 0.09 -8.43 -13.86
C ALA A 113 0.06 -9.96 -14.08
N VAL A 114 -0.79 -10.70 -13.36
CA VAL A 114 -0.92 -12.18 -13.48
C VAL A 114 -2.04 -12.61 -14.44
N ILE A 115 -2.68 -11.65 -15.12
CA ILE A 115 -3.72 -11.87 -16.16
C ILE A 115 -3.07 -11.78 -17.54
#